data_AF-A0A1V6LXR8-F1
#
_entry.id   AF-A0A1V6LXR8-F1
#
_cell.length_a   1.000
_cell.length_b   1.000
_cell.length_c   1.000
_cell.angle_alpha   90.00
_cell.angle_beta   90.00
_cell.angle_gamma   90.00
#
_symmetry.space_group_name_H-M   'P 1'
#
loop_
_entity.id
_entity.type
_entity.pdbx_description
1 polymer ?
#
loop_
_entity_poly.entity_id
_entity_poly.type
_entity_poly.pdbx_seq_one_letter_code
_entity_poly.pdbx_strand_id
1 'polypeptide(L)'
;MKAIFAHLTGSCRGNTEVFASDEILIGTDAKAHIHFDPEIDKNTSRYHTKIQLRECDYILKDQGSAKGTLVNNRLVNEIVLKDGDLIEFGAGGPKVRFRTKTDNADVCKPWTEIVEGPVGYIASTLHRGGITTETAFFKIGAFLILFAVFSSLVSYFYIQYLRLSKTVEKVHTLEVERSVAERIIKSYSDGVCLIQGAFYFYDEETNEPLMMMGKRTARD
;
A
#
# COMPACT_ATOMS: atom_id res chain seq x y z
N MET A 1 5.04 -20.29 -23.95
CA MET A 1 3.88 -20.10 -23.02
C MET A 1 2.85 -21.19 -23.29
N LYS A 2 2.20 -21.75 -22.26
CA LYS A 2 1.18 -22.79 -22.43
C LYS A 2 -0.16 -22.32 -21.90
N ALA A 3 -1.20 -22.46 -22.72
CA ALA A 3 -2.59 -22.24 -22.35
C ALA A 3 -3.19 -23.53 -21.78
N ILE A 4 -3.83 -23.44 -20.63
CA ILE A 4 -4.47 -24.57 -19.94
C ILE A 4 -5.96 -24.24 -19.80
N PHE A 5 -6.80 -25.17 -20.24
CA PHE A 5 -8.26 -25.04 -20.21
C PHE A 5 -8.83 -26.11 -19.29
N ALA A 6 -9.33 -25.69 -18.13
CA ALA A 6 -9.97 -26.59 -17.17
C ALA A 6 -11.49 -26.54 -17.37
N HIS A 7 -12.07 -27.64 -17.84
CA HIS A 7 -13.49 -27.74 -18.18
C HIS A 7 -14.33 -27.96 -16.91
N LEU A 8 -15.16 -26.97 -16.56
CA LEU A 8 -16.00 -27.01 -15.36
C LEU A 8 -17.38 -27.62 -15.64
N THR A 9 -17.94 -27.38 -16.83
CA THR A 9 -19.24 -27.85 -17.28
C THR A 9 -19.23 -28.19 -18.78
N GLY A 10 -20.30 -28.85 -19.26
CA GLY A 10 -20.45 -29.26 -20.66
C GLY A 10 -20.01 -30.71 -20.92
N SER A 11 -19.90 -31.08 -22.20
CA SER A 11 -19.51 -32.42 -22.65
C SER A 11 -18.13 -32.87 -22.14
N CYS A 12 -17.18 -31.93 -22.05
CA CYS A 12 -15.81 -32.19 -21.61
C CYS A 12 -15.59 -31.97 -20.10
N ARG A 13 -16.66 -31.95 -19.29
CA ARG A 13 -16.56 -31.62 -17.85
C ARG A 13 -15.52 -32.48 -17.13
N GLY A 14 -14.65 -31.81 -16.35
CA GLY A 14 -13.59 -32.45 -15.56
C GLY A 14 -12.29 -32.66 -16.33
N ASN A 15 -12.29 -32.49 -17.66
CA ASN A 15 -11.08 -32.56 -18.45
C ASN A 15 -10.21 -31.30 -18.26
N THR A 16 -8.90 -31.46 -18.47
CA THR A 16 -7.97 -30.33 -18.55
C THR A 16 -7.09 -30.48 -19.77
N GLU A 17 -7.18 -29.52 -20.69
CA GLU A 17 -6.47 -29.56 -21.96
C GLU A 17 -5.38 -28.49 -21.97
N VAL A 18 -4.20 -28.85 -22.49
CA VAL A 18 -3.02 -27.97 -22.51
C VAL A 18 -2.59 -27.77 -23.95
N PHE A 19 -2.50 -26.51 -24.37
CA PHE A 19 -2.11 -26.12 -25.71
C PHE A 19 -0.87 -25.24 -25.66
N ALA A 20 0.10 -25.55 -26.53
CA ALA A 20 1.29 -24.74 -26.78
C ALA A 20 1.25 -24.05 -28.16
N SER A 21 0.07 -24.05 -28.81
CA SER A 21 -0.14 -23.42 -30.12
C SER A 21 -0.44 -21.93 -29.97
N ASP A 22 -0.04 -21.16 -30.97
CA ASP A 22 -0.35 -19.73 -31.07
C ASP A 22 -1.82 -19.49 -31.43
N GLU A 23 -2.49 -20.50 -31.99
CA GLU A 23 -3.88 -20.42 -32.41
C GLU A 23 -4.66 -21.63 -31.91
N ILE A 24 -5.78 -21.35 -31.23
CA ILE A 24 -6.66 -22.36 -30.62
C ILE A 24 -8.08 -22.05 -31.08
N LEU A 25 -8.69 -23.02 -31.75
CA LEU A 25 -10.06 -22.94 -32.26
C LEU A 25 -10.99 -23.69 -31.32
N ILE A 26 -12.12 -23.07 -30.98
CA ILE A 26 -13.10 -23.65 -30.06
C ILE A 26 -14.48 -23.67 -30.73
N GLY A 27 -15.17 -24.80 -30.60
CA GLY A 27 -16.53 -24.96 -31.10
C GLY A 27 -16.96 -26.41 -31.18
N THR A 28 -18.06 -26.64 -31.89
CA THR A 28 -18.61 -27.99 -32.17
C THR A 28 -18.18 -28.56 -33.52
N ASP A 29 -17.36 -27.82 -34.28
CA ASP A 29 -16.79 -28.30 -35.55
C ASP A 29 -15.61 -29.25 -35.29
N ALA A 30 -15.48 -30.30 -36.11
CA ALA A 30 -14.39 -31.29 -36.01
C ALA A 30 -12.98 -30.70 -36.16
N LYS A 31 -12.85 -29.49 -36.73
CA LYS A 31 -11.56 -28.78 -36.84
C LYS A 31 -11.22 -27.95 -35.61
N ALA A 32 -12.12 -27.86 -34.62
CA ALA A 32 -11.84 -27.17 -33.37
C ALA A 32 -10.80 -27.97 -32.57
N HIS A 33 -9.85 -27.25 -31.97
CA HIS A 33 -8.89 -27.82 -31.04
C HIS A 33 -9.58 -28.26 -29.75
N ILE A 34 -10.49 -27.40 -29.26
CA ILE A 34 -11.40 -27.74 -28.17
C ILE A 34 -12.76 -28.05 -28.79
N HIS A 35 -13.05 -29.34 -28.90
CA HIS A 35 -14.26 -29.85 -29.53
C HIS A 35 -15.34 -30.16 -28.50
N PHE A 36 -16.45 -29.44 -28.59
CA PHE A 36 -17.65 -29.71 -27.78
C PHE A 36 -18.64 -30.60 -28.53
N ASP A 37 -19.36 -31.45 -27.79
CA ASP A 37 -20.41 -32.30 -28.37
C ASP A 37 -21.65 -31.45 -28.76
N PRO A 38 -22.07 -31.43 -30.04
CA PRO A 38 -23.20 -30.63 -30.50
C PRO A 38 -24.56 -31.04 -29.90
N GLU A 39 -24.72 -32.29 -29.45
CA GLU A 39 -25.96 -32.77 -28.84
C GLU A 39 -26.11 -32.31 -27.38
N ILE A 40 -24.99 -32.23 -26.66
CA ILE A 40 -24.96 -31.80 -25.26
C ILE A 40 -24.85 -30.26 -25.19
N ASP A 41 -23.91 -29.68 -25.92
CA ASP A 41 -23.55 -28.26 -25.88
C ASP A 41 -24.24 -27.48 -27.02
N LYS A 42 -25.58 -27.58 -27.08
CA LYS A 42 -26.42 -26.94 -28.14
C LYS A 42 -26.27 -25.42 -28.25
N ASN A 43 -25.77 -24.79 -27.18
CA ASN A 43 -25.57 -23.35 -27.10
C ASN A 43 -24.26 -22.91 -27.77
N THR A 44 -23.38 -23.85 -28.12
CA THR A 44 -22.08 -23.60 -28.71
C THR A 44 -22.12 -23.78 -30.22
N SER A 45 -21.91 -22.69 -30.97
CA SER A 45 -21.78 -22.70 -32.42
C SER A 45 -20.59 -23.54 -32.95
N ARG A 46 -20.67 -23.96 -34.22
CA ARG A 46 -19.62 -24.73 -34.91
C ARG A 46 -18.26 -24.04 -34.89
N TYR A 47 -18.23 -22.77 -35.30
CA TYR A 47 -17.08 -21.88 -35.17
C TYR A 47 -17.41 -20.84 -34.10
N HIS A 48 -17.16 -21.17 -32.83
CA HIS A 48 -17.60 -20.31 -31.73
C HIS A 48 -16.61 -19.19 -31.47
N THR A 49 -15.40 -19.57 -31.11
CA THR A 49 -14.34 -18.65 -30.70
C THR A 49 -12.99 -19.09 -31.21
N LYS A 50 -12.12 -18.10 -31.29
CA LYS A 50 -10.74 -18.25 -31.69
C LYS A 50 -9.88 -17.54 -30.66
N ILE A 51 -8.92 -18.25 -30.09
CA ILE A 51 -7.92 -17.66 -29.19
C ILE A 51 -6.60 -17.59 -29.97
N GLN A 52 -6.02 -16.40 -30.03
CA GLN A 52 -4.74 -16.14 -30.68
C GLN A 52 -3.74 -15.59 -29.67
N LEU A 53 -2.54 -16.14 -29.64
CA LEU A 53 -1.41 -15.58 -28.91
C LEU A 53 -0.79 -14.46 -29.75
N ARG A 54 -0.81 -13.22 -29.25
CA ARG A 54 -0.13 -12.07 -29.88
C ARG A 54 0.74 -11.38 -28.85
N GLU A 55 2.01 -11.14 -29.20
CA GLU A 55 2.91 -10.31 -28.38
C GLU A 55 2.92 -10.69 -26.89
N CYS A 56 2.72 -11.98 -26.59
CA CYS A 56 2.68 -12.60 -25.25
C CYS A 56 1.32 -12.62 -24.52
N ASP A 57 0.25 -12.10 -25.13
CA ASP A 57 -1.12 -12.13 -24.60
C ASP A 57 -2.03 -13.05 -25.41
N TYR A 58 -2.87 -13.83 -24.71
CA TYR A 58 -3.91 -14.63 -25.35
C TYR A 58 -5.16 -13.78 -25.58
N ILE A 59 -5.46 -13.51 -26.84
CA ILE A 59 -6.63 -12.73 -27.25
C ILE A 59 -7.73 -13.69 -27.68
N LEU A 60 -8.85 -13.68 -26.96
CA LEU A 60 -10.07 -14.37 -27.36
C LEU A 60 -10.88 -13.49 -28.28
N LYS A 61 -11.31 -14.05 -29.40
CA LYS A 61 -12.21 -13.43 -30.37
C LYS A 61 -13.39 -14.33 -30.68
N ASP A 62 -14.58 -13.79 -30.55
CA ASP A 62 -15.82 -14.45 -30.95
C ASP A 62 -15.97 -14.41 -32.48
N GLN A 63 -16.35 -15.54 -33.08
CA GLN A 63 -16.45 -15.71 -34.53
C GLN A 63 -17.89 -15.56 -35.04
N GLY A 64 -18.74 -14.83 -34.31
CA GLY A 64 -20.16 -14.65 -34.63
C GLY A 64 -21.00 -15.78 -34.06
N SER A 65 -20.74 -16.16 -32.81
CA SER A 65 -21.49 -17.21 -32.15
C SER A 65 -22.94 -16.80 -31.92
N ALA A 66 -23.87 -17.77 -32.05
CA ALA A 66 -25.31 -17.49 -32.02
C ALA A 66 -25.80 -16.99 -30.64
N LYS A 67 -25.12 -17.39 -29.55
CA LYS A 67 -25.46 -17.00 -28.17
C LYS A 67 -24.40 -16.14 -27.49
N GLY A 68 -23.38 -15.70 -28.24
CA GLY A 68 -22.25 -14.92 -27.75
C GLY A 68 -21.29 -15.70 -26.84
N THR A 69 -20.09 -15.17 -26.67
CA THR A 69 -19.14 -15.66 -25.66
C THR A 69 -19.18 -14.77 -24.42
N LEU A 70 -19.20 -15.37 -23.23
CA LEU A 70 -19.14 -14.64 -21.98
C LEU A 70 -17.81 -14.91 -21.28
N VAL A 71 -17.14 -13.86 -20.82
CA VAL A 71 -15.95 -13.95 -19.96
C VAL A 71 -16.27 -13.27 -18.64
N ASN A 72 -16.11 -14.00 -17.53
CA ASN A 72 -16.49 -13.57 -16.18
C ASN A 72 -17.91 -12.99 -16.14
N ASN A 73 -18.88 -13.70 -16.76
CA ASN A 73 -20.29 -13.33 -16.87
C ASN A 73 -20.59 -12.06 -17.70
N ARG A 74 -19.64 -11.57 -18.50
CA ARG A 74 -19.83 -10.43 -19.41
C ARG A 74 -19.71 -10.87 -20.86
N LEU A 75 -20.66 -10.45 -21.71
CA LEU A 75 -20.64 -10.76 -23.13
C LEU A 75 -19.52 -9.98 -23.83
N VAL A 76 -18.68 -10.65 -24.59
CA VAL A 76 -17.48 -10.09 -25.22
C VAL A 76 -17.38 -10.51 -26.68
N ASN A 77 -16.88 -9.60 -27.51
CA ASN A 77 -16.53 -9.89 -28.91
C ASN A 77 -15.03 -10.16 -29.06
N GLU A 78 -14.19 -9.36 -28.39
CA GLU A 78 -12.74 -9.50 -28.37
C GLU A 78 -12.21 -9.07 -27.00
N ILE A 79 -11.39 -9.90 -26.36
CA ILE A 79 -10.82 -9.61 -25.03
C ILE A 79 -9.47 -10.31 -24.83
N VAL A 80 -8.56 -9.64 -24.12
CA VAL A 80 -7.33 -10.25 -23.62
C VAL A 80 -7.64 -11.11 -22.41
N LEU A 81 -7.35 -12.40 -22.49
CA LEU A 81 -7.56 -13.37 -21.43
C LEU A 81 -6.49 -13.27 -20.36
N LYS A 82 -6.92 -13.34 -19.10
CA LYS A 82 -6.04 -13.38 -17.92
C LYS A 82 -6.11 -14.72 -17.22
N ASP A 83 -5.03 -15.09 -16.54
CA ASP A 83 -5.00 -16.32 -15.74
C ASP A 83 -6.16 -16.34 -14.73
N GLY A 84 -6.93 -17.42 -14.75
CA GLY A 84 -8.08 -17.64 -13.86
C GLY A 84 -9.43 -17.22 -14.44
N ASP A 85 -9.47 -16.58 -15.60
CA ASP A 85 -10.71 -16.15 -16.24
C ASP A 85 -11.67 -17.31 -16.50
N LEU A 86 -12.95 -17.07 -16.25
CA LEU A 86 -14.03 -18.01 -16.51
C LEU A 86 -14.68 -17.67 -17.85
N ILE A 87 -14.53 -18.56 -18.83
CA ILE A 87 -15.11 -18.43 -20.17
C ILE A 87 -16.33 -19.33 -20.26
N GLU A 88 -17.42 -18.80 -20.80
CA GLU A 88 -18.66 -19.52 -21.07
C GLU A 88 -19.00 -19.36 -22.55
N PHE A 89 -19.07 -20.49 -23.26
CA PHE A 89 -19.27 -20.51 -24.70
C PHE A 89 -20.76 -20.66 -25.04
N GLY A 90 -21.43 -19.53 -25.26
CA GLY A 90 -22.88 -19.44 -25.38
C GLY A 90 -23.55 -19.31 -24.01
N ALA A 91 -24.49 -18.38 -23.86
CA ALA A 91 -25.25 -18.24 -22.62
C ALA A 91 -25.92 -19.57 -22.20
N GLY A 92 -25.56 -20.08 -21.02
CA GLY A 92 -25.99 -21.39 -20.51
C GLY A 92 -25.24 -22.58 -21.12
N GLY A 93 -24.06 -22.34 -21.71
CA GLY A 93 -23.22 -23.34 -22.38
C GLY A 93 -22.08 -23.90 -21.50
N PRO A 94 -21.09 -24.59 -22.11
CA PRO A 94 -19.92 -25.12 -21.42
C PRO A 94 -19.08 -23.98 -20.85
N LYS A 95 -18.64 -24.17 -19.59
CA LYS A 95 -17.80 -23.23 -18.85
C LYS A 95 -16.41 -23.81 -18.70
N VAL A 96 -15.42 -23.00 -19.03
CA VAL A 96 -14.01 -23.36 -19.00
C VAL A 96 -13.25 -22.29 -18.23
N ARG A 97 -12.39 -22.72 -17.31
CA ARG A 97 -11.45 -21.82 -16.65
C ARG A 97 -10.14 -21.81 -17.42
N PHE A 98 -9.75 -20.62 -17.86
CA PHE A 98 -8.49 -20.38 -18.51
C PHE A 98 -7.37 -20.23 -17.49
N ARG A 99 -6.23 -20.85 -17.75
CA ARG A 99 -5.00 -20.72 -16.98
C ARG A 99 -3.82 -20.58 -17.92
N THR A 100 -2.82 -19.81 -17.53
CA THR A 100 -1.56 -19.70 -18.28
C THR A 100 -0.41 -20.22 -17.44
N LYS A 101 0.47 -20.99 -18.07
CA LYS A 101 1.74 -21.37 -17.47
C LYS A 101 2.86 -20.80 -18.34
N THR A 102 3.56 -19.81 -17.77
CA THR A 102 4.82 -19.32 -18.31
C THR A 102 5.93 -20.18 -17.71
N ASP A 103 6.55 -21.05 -18.51
CA ASP A 103 7.78 -21.70 -18.09
C ASP A 103 8.89 -20.63 -18.14
N ASN A 104 9.78 -20.54 -17.13
CA ASN A 104 10.80 -19.48 -16.99
C ASN A 104 11.77 -19.33 -18.21
N ALA A 105 11.73 -20.24 -19.17
CA ALA A 105 12.48 -20.18 -20.42
C ALA A 105 11.72 -19.54 -21.60
N ASP A 106 10.38 -19.43 -21.49
CA ASP A 106 9.49 -18.83 -22.51
C ASP A 106 9.03 -17.43 -22.08
N VAL A 107 9.91 -16.65 -21.43
CA VAL A 107 9.60 -15.26 -21.09
C VAL A 107 9.58 -14.46 -22.37
N CYS A 108 8.40 -14.46 -22.95
CA CYS A 108 7.95 -13.54 -23.95
C CYS A 108 7.95 -12.17 -23.22
N LYS A 109 9.09 -11.46 -23.26
CA LYS A 109 9.24 -10.17 -22.60
C LYS A 109 8.38 -9.16 -23.36
N PRO A 110 7.31 -8.60 -22.78
CA PRO A 110 6.63 -7.48 -23.41
C PRO A 110 7.63 -6.34 -23.56
N TRP A 111 7.52 -5.56 -24.64
CA TRP A 111 8.47 -4.47 -24.94
C TRP A 111 8.66 -3.51 -23.75
N THR A 112 7.62 -3.33 -22.95
CA THR A 112 7.63 -2.50 -21.73
C THR A 112 8.64 -2.97 -20.68
N GLU A 113 8.98 -4.26 -20.62
CA GLU A 113 9.91 -4.81 -19.62
C GLU A 113 11.39 -4.76 -20.08
N ILE A 114 11.66 -4.48 -21.37
CA ILE A 114 13.04 -4.30 -21.87
C ILE A 114 13.57 -2.91 -21.50
N VAL A 115 12.69 -1.94 -21.24
CA VAL A 115 13.06 -0.54 -20.92
C VAL A 115 13.33 -0.33 -19.43
N GLU A 116 12.78 -1.17 -18.56
CA GLU A 116 13.07 -1.09 -17.13
C GLU A 116 14.29 -1.94 -16.79
N GLY A 117 15.37 -1.27 -16.37
CA GLY A 117 16.59 -1.89 -15.87
C GLY A 117 16.36 -2.80 -14.64
N PRO A 118 17.42 -3.21 -13.93
CA PRO A 118 17.41 -4.34 -12.98
C PRO A 118 16.53 -4.19 -11.71
N VAL A 119 15.63 -3.22 -11.66
CA VAL A 119 14.70 -2.96 -10.55
C VAL A 119 13.47 -3.88 -10.60
N GLY A 120 13.08 -4.41 -11.77
CA GLY A 120 11.87 -5.24 -11.91
C GLY A 120 11.92 -6.62 -11.24
N TYR A 121 13.13 -7.20 -11.06
CA TYR A 121 13.26 -8.56 -10.50
C TYR A 121 12.90 -8.65 -9.02
N ILE A 122 12.88 -7.52 -8.29
CA ILE A 122 12.55 -7.47 -6.86
C ILE A 122 11.02 -7.39 -6.64
N ALA A 123 10.25 -6.99 -7.66
CA ALA A 123 8.80 -6.82 -7.54
C ALA A 123 8.00 -8.12 -7.74
N SER A 124 8.53 -9.09 -8.48
CA SER A 124 7.80 -10.31 -8.87
C SER A 124 7.55 -11.29 -7.71
N THR A 125 8.32 -11.20 -6.62
CA THR A 125 8.13 -12.06 -5.44
C THR A 125 7.03 -11.64 -4.47
N LEU A 126 6.38 -10.47 -4.65
CA LEU A 126 5.40 -9.96 -3.68
C LEU A 126 3.93 -10.20 -4.08
N HIS A 127 3.64 -10.53 -5.34
CA HIS A 127 2.26 -10.54 -5.87
C HIS A 127 1.51 -11.88 -5.77
N ARG A 128 1.69 -12.64 -4.67
CA ARG A 128 0.79 -13.77 -4.33
C ARG A 128 -0.24 -13.33 -3.29
N GLY A 129 -1.09 -12.38 -3.68
CA GLY A 129 -2.20 -11.90 -2.85
C GLY A 129 -3.14 -11.04 -3.69
N GLY A 130 -4.19 -11.66 -4.23
CA GLY A 130 -5.19 -10.96 -5.04
C GLY A 130 -5.94 -9.91 -4.21
N ILE A 131 -5.95 -8.67 -4.68
CA ILE A 131 -6.87 -7.63 -4.22
C ILE A 131 -7.42 -6.92 -5.45
N THR A 132 -8.74 -6.97 -5.56
CA THR A 132 -9.55 -6.33 -6.59
C THR A 132 -9.24 -4.83 -6.67
N THR A 133 -8.92 -4.39 -7.89
CA THR A 133 -8.23 -3.12 -8.23
C THR A 133 -9.03 -1.83 -7.98
N GLU A 134 -10.24 -1.91 -7.44
CA GLU A 134 -11.02 -0.70 -7.08
C GLU A 134 -10.88 -0.31 -5.60
N THR A 135 -10.36 -1.19 -4.73
CA THR A 135 -10.19 -0.87 -3.29
C THR A 135 -8.77 -0.50 -2.89
N ALA A 136 -7.78 -0.70 -3.77
CA ALA A 136 -6.36 -0.51 -3.45
C ALA A 136 -5.94 0.98 -3.38
N PHE A 137 -6.43 1.82 -4.30
CA PHE A 137 -6.10 3.25 -4.31
C PHE A 137 -6.59 3.99 -3.07
N PHE A 138 -7.81 3.67 -2.60
CA PHE A 138 -8.35 4.25 -1.37
C PHE A 138 -7.59 3.79 -0.12
N LYS A 139 -7.16 2.53 -0.08
CA LYS A 139 -6.40 1.97 1.05
C LYS A 139 -5.01 2.60 1.17
N ILE A 140 -4.28 2.73 0.06
CA ILE A 140 -2.92 3.31 0.08
C ILE A 140 -2.97 4.77 0.54
N GLY A 141 -3.94 5.55 0.05
CA GLY A 141 -4.16 6.93 0.51
C GLY A 141 -4.47 7.00 2.01
N ALA A 142 -5.34 6.13 2.51
CA ALA A 142 -5.67 6.06 3.94
C ALA A 142 -4.45 5.71 4.82
N PHE A 143 -3.58 4.79 4.37
CA PHE A 143 -2.36 4.43 5.09
C PHE A 143 -1.36 5.59 5.17
N LEU A 144 -1.20 6.36 4.08
CA LEU A 144 -0.32 7.54 4.08
C LEU A 144 -0.82 8.63 5.04
N ILE A 145 -2.13 8.87 5.07
CA ILE A 145 -2.74 9.83 6.00
C ILE A 145 -2.55 9.36 7.44
N LEU A 146 -2.81 8.08 7.72
CA LEU A 146 -2.63 7.52 9.06
C LEU A 146 -1.17 7.59 9.52
N PHE A 147 -0.23 7.31 8.62
CA PHE A 147 1.20 7.45 8.91
C PHE A 147 1.61 8.90 9.19
N ALA A 148 1.10 9.86 8.40
CA ALA A 148 1.37 11.29 8.62
C ALA A 148 0.80 11.78 9.96
N VAL A 149 -0.40 11.33 10.33
CA VAL A 149 -1.01 11.64 11.63
C VAL A 149 -0.20 11.01 12.77
N PHE A 150 0.21 9.76 12.63
CA PHE A 150 1.02 9.07 13.63
C PHE A 150 2.38 9.74 13.81
N SER A 151 3.06 10.07 12.71
CA SER A 151 4.33 10.80 12.74
C SER A 151 4.20 12.17 13.42
N SER A 152 3.10 12.88 13.16
CA SER A 152 2.82 14.16 13.81
C SER A 152 2.56 14.00 15.31
N LEU A 153 1.83 12.95 15.71
CA LEU A 153 1.56 12.64 17.12
C LEU A 153 2.85 12.30 17.87
N VAL A 154 3.71 11.44 17.30
CA VAL A 154 5.00 11.08 17.88
C VAL A 154 5.89 12.32 18.02
N SER A 155 5.93 13.18 17.00
CA SER A 155 6.68 14.44 17.05
C SER A 155 6.17 15.37 18.16
N TYR A 156 4.85 15.49 18.33
CA TYR A 156 4.25 16.27 19.40
C TYR A 156 4.66 15.73 20.79
N PHE A 157 4.56 14.43 21.02
CA PHE A 157 4.97 13.82 22.28
C PHE A 157 6.47 14.00 22.56
N TYR A 158 7.31 13.92 21.52
CA TYR A 158 8.74 14.15 21.64
C TYR A 158 9.05 15.59 22.10
N ILE A 159 8.37 16.59 21.53
CA ILE A 159 8.52 17.99 21.95
C ILE A 159 8.10 18.18 23.42
N GLN A 160 6.99 17.55 23.85
CA GLN A 160 6.55 17.63 25.24
C GLN A 160 7.52 16.94 26.21
N TYR A 161 8.07 15.78 25.82
CA TYR A 161 9.10 15.09 26.59
C TYR A 161 10.35 15.97 26.79
N LEU A 162 10.82 16.63 25.72
CA LEU A 162 11.95 17.55 25.79
C LEU A 162 11.70 18.79 26.66
N ARG A 163 10.46 19.29 26.69
CA ARG A 163 10.09 20.40 27.60
C ARG A 163 10.08 19.93 29.05
N LEU A 164 9.53 18.74 29.31
CA LEU A 164 9.42 18.19 30.66
C LEU A 164 10.81 17.87 31.25
N SER A 165 11.71 17.28 30.47
CA SER A 165 13.06 16.95 30.95
C SER A 165 13.83 18.19 31.41
N LYS A 166 13.76 19.29 30.66
CA LYS A 166 14.36 20.58 31.05
C LYS A 166 13.75 21.15 32.33
N THR A 167 12.46 20.94 32.58
CA THR A 167 11.79 21.41 33.80
C THR A 167 12.20 20.57 35.00
N VAL A 168 12.28 19.25 34.86
CA VAL A 168 12.69 18.34 35.94
C VAL A 168 14.12 18.64 36.40
N GLU A 169 15.03 18.91 35.46
CA GLU A 169 16.41 19.27 35.78
C GLU A 169 16.49 20.56 36.62
N LYS A 170 15.70 21.58 36.27
CA LYS A 170 15.62 22.84 37.03
C LYS A 170 15.03 22.65 38.44
N VAL A 171 14.03 21.78 38.59
CA VAL A 171 13.44 21.50 39.90
C VAL A 171 14.46 20.79 40.78
N HIS A 172 15.18 19.80 40.25
CA HIS A 172 16.22 19.10 41.01
C HIS A 172 17.32 20.04 41.50
N THR A 173 17.77 21.00 40.68
CA THR A 173 18.75 22.00 41.13
C THR A 173 18.21 22.87 42.27
N LEU A 174 16.94 23.31 42.20
CA LEU A 174 16.32 24.11 43.24
C LEU A 174 16.06 23.32 44.53
N GLU A 175 15.71 22.05 44.43
CA GLU A 175 15.56 21.16 45.59
C GLU A 175 16.90 20.95 46.31
N VAL A 176 17.99 20.78 45.56
CA VAL A 176 19.34 20.71 46.12
C VAL A 176 19.69 22.01 46.85
N GLU A 177 19.49 23.18 46.23
CA GLU A 177 19.74 24.48 46.86
C GLU A 177 18.91 24.67 48.14
N ARG A 178 17.62 24.33 48.10
CA ARG A 178 16.73 24.38 49.27
C ARG A 178 17.23 23.47 50.40
N SER A 179 17.65 22.25 50.07
CA SER A 179 18.17 21.30 51.07
C SER A 179 19.45 21.80 51.75
N VAL A 180 20.29 22.52 51.02
CA VAL A 180 21.50 23.15 51.55
C VAL A 180 21.12 24.30 52.49
N ALA A 181 20.22 25.18 52.05
CA ALA A 181 19.73 26.28 52.88
C ALA A 181 19.10 25.77 54.19
N GLU A 182 18.26 24.73 54.11
CA GLU A 182 17.63 24.13 55.29
C GLU A 182 18.67 23.53 56.25
N ARG A 183 19.73 22.91 55.73
CA ARG A 183 20.82 22.36 56.54
C ARG A 183 21.63 23.46 57.23
N ILE A 184 21.91 24.56 56.54
CA ILE A 184 22.59 25.74 57.13
C ILE A 184 21.72 26.29 58.25
N ILE A 185 20.43 26.53 58.01
CA ILE A 185 19.50 27.04 59.03
C ILE A 185 19.46 26.11 60.24
N LYS A 186 19.34 24.79 60.06
CA LYS A 186 19.35 23.84 61.18
C LYS A 186 20.67 23.79 61.95
N SER A 187 21.79 23.98 61.27
CA SER A 187 23.13 23.90 61.90
C SER A 187 23.50 25.19 62.64
N TYR A 188 22.96 26.33 62.20
CA TYR A 188 23.25 27.65 62.75
C TYR A 188 22.03 28.32 63.39
N SER A 189 20.92 27.59 63.63
CA SER A 189 19.68 28.14 64.21
C SER A 189 19.87 28.70 65.62
N ASP A 190 20.88 28.19 66.33
CA ASP A 190 21.25 28.65 67.68
C ASP A 190 22.29 29.79 67.65
N GLY A 191 22.61 30.34 66.46
CA GLY A 191 23.55 31.44 66.25
C GLY A 191 22.93 32.66 65.54
N VAL A 192 23.60 33.81 65.62
CA VAL A 192 23.20 35.04 64.89
C VAL A 192 23.97 35.09 63.56
N CYS A 193 23.25 35.00 62.42
CA CYS A 193 23.83 35.13 61.09
C CYS A 193 23.60 36.54 60.52
N LEU A 194 24.67 37.22 60.11
CA LEU A 194 24.61 38.48 59.34
C LEU A 194 24.58 38.15 57.85
N ILE A 195 23.41 38.33 57.22
CA ILE A 195 23.27 38.20 55.76
C ILE A 195 23.64 39.55 55.15
N GLN A 196 24.83 39.63 54.56
CA GLN A 196 25.25 40.78 53.77
C GLN A 196 24.86 40.56 52.31
N GLY A 197 23.93 41.38 51.80
CA GLY A 197 23.49 41.34 50.41
C GLY A 197 23.33 42.74 49.85
N ALA A 198 23.53 42.89 48.54
CA ALA A 198 23.15 44.07 47.78
C ALA A 198 21.84 43.77 47.04
N PHE A 199 20.86 44.67 47.13
CA PHE A 199 19.63 44.58 46.37
C PHE A 199 19.54 45.76 45.40
N TYR A 200 19.00 45.51 44.21
CA TYR A 200 18.68 46.51 43.20
C TYR A 200 17.19 46.46 42.94
N PHE A 201 16.56 47.62 42.80
CA PHE A 201 15.19 47.71 42.30
C PHE A 201 15.25 47.87 40.79
N TYR A 202 14.40 47.15 40.06
CA TYR A 202 14.25 47.28 38.62
C TYR A 202 12.89 47.90 38.31
N ASP A 203 12.84 48.74 37.29
CA ASP A 203 11.58 49.26 36.76
C ASP A 203 10.87 48.17 35.95
N GLU A 204 9.57 47.98 36.19
CA GLU A 204 8.76 46.89 35.62
C GLU A 204 8.52 47.05 34.11
N GLU A 205 8.51 48.28 33.59
CA GLU A 205 8.29 48.54 32.16
C GLU A 205 9.59 48.53 31.34
N THR A 206 10.68 49.05 31.90
CA THR A 206 11.96 49.23 31.17
C THR A 206 12.99 48.14 31.49
N ASN A 207 12.79 47.40 32.59
CA ASN A 207 13.72 46.39 33.12
C ASN A 207 15.14 46.92 33.37
N GLU A 208 15.27 48.24 33.56
CA GLU A 208 16.52 48.92 33.93
C GLU A 208 16.61 49.08 35.45
N PRO A 209 17.83 49.03 36.04
CA PRO A 209 18.01 49.21 37.47
C PRO A 209 17.72 50.67 37.88
N LEU A 210 16.79 50.84 38.82
CA LEU A 210 16.43 52.13 39.41
C LEU A 210 17.61 52.68 40.23
N MET A 211 18.28 53.69 39.68
CA MET A 211 19.35 54.43 40.37
C MET A 211 18.73 55.33 41.44
N MET A 212 18.90 54.98 42.73
CA MET A 212 18.52 55.85 43.85
C MET A 212 19.32 57.16 43.79
N MET A 213 18.64 58.27 43.49
CA MET A 213 19.26 59.57 43.25
C MET A 213 19.72 60.23 44.57
N GLY A 214 20.91 59.87 45.05
CA GLY A 214 21.55 60.49 46.20
C GLY A 214 22.43 61.68 45.82
N LYS A 215 21.85 62.87 45.63
CA LYS A 215 22.61 64.14 45.60
C LYS A 215 22.15 65.08 46.71
N ARG A 216 22.83 65.04 47.86
CA ARG A 216 22.96 66.22 48.73
C ARG A 216 24.05 67.10 48.14
N THR A 217 23.68 68.15 47.41
CA THR A 217 24.57 69.29 47.20
C THR A 217 24.57 70.11 48.49
N ALA A 218 25.68 70.07 49.23
CA ALA A 218 25.95 71.00 50.31
C ALA A 218 26.03 72.42 49.73
N ARG A 219 25.35 73.35 50.39
CA ARG A 219 25.50 74.80 50.21
C ARG A 219 26.65 75.21 51.13
N ASP A 220 27.72 75.72 50.54
CA ASP A 220 28.67 76.61 51.24
C ASP A 220 28.26 78.06 50.95
#